data_AF-A0A453QTH1-F1
#
_entry.id   AF-A0A453QTH1-F1
#
_cell.length_a   1.000
_cell.length_b   1.000
_cell.length_c   1.000
_cell.angle_alpha   90.00
_cell.angle_beta   90.00
_cell.angle_gamma   90.00
#
_symmetry.space_group_name_H-M   'P 1'
#
loop_
_entity.id
_entity.type
_entity.pdbx_description
1 polymer ?
#
loop_
_entity_poly.entity_id
_entity_poly.type
_entity_poly.pdbx_seq_one_letter_code
_entity_poly.pdbx_strand_id
1 'polypeptide(L)'
;LSRRRERQVPMAVEQGSPVKEPLYQGNGPLGLREAMESCPRKEVDNFQEKLVEENFYLMTESGEQGRLPVLLLKLNDTAPERKPVVVILHSSYKCKEWLRPLLEAYASRGYIAVAIDSRYHGERASSKTTYIEALNSAWRNGDTMPFIFDTVWDLIKLGDYLSAREDVDPSRIGITGESLGGMHAWFAAFVDTRYSVVVPIIGVQGFQWAIDNDKWQARVDSIKPLFEEARIDSGKSEIDAEVVKKVTI
;
A
#
# COMPACT_ATOMS: atom_id res chain seq x y z
N LEU A 1 12.55 -15.74 12.05
CA LEU A 1 12.33 -14.29 11.81
C LEU A 1 13.58 -13.41 12.00
N SER A 2 14.79 -13.92 12.30
CA SER A 2 15.90 -13.08 12.82
C SER A 2 17.19 -13.01 11.98
N ARG A 3 17.14 -13.01 10.63
CA ARG A 3 18.35 -12.78 9.80
C ARG A 3 18.23 -11.72 8.71
N ARG A 4 17.05 -11.15 8.46
CA ARG A 4 16.81 -10.28 7.28
C ARG A 4 16.36 -8.85 7.56
N ARG A 5 16.13 -8.45 8.81
CA ARG A 5 15.78 -7.06 9.14
C ARG A 5 16.78 -6.49 10.13
N GLU A 6 17.18 -5.25 9.89
CA GLU A 6 18.01 -4.47 10.79
C GLU A 6 17.29 -4.18 12.12
N ARG A 7 18.03 -3.61 13.08
CA ARG A 7 17.57 -3.33 14.44
C ARG A 7 16.26 -2.52 14.43
N GLN A 8 15.32 -2.91 15.30
CA GLN A 8 14.11 -2.12 15.54
C GLN A 8 14.48 -0.67 15.89
N VAL A 9 13.92 0.28 15.14
CA VAL A 9 14.03 1.70 15.44
C VAL A 9 12.92 2.11 16.42
N PRO A 10 13.17 3.05 17.35
CA PRO A 10 12.11 3.65 18.15
C PRO A 10 11.03 4.23 17.25
N MET A 11 9.76 4.11 17.66
CA MET A 11 8.66 4.75 16.93
C MET A 11 8.86 6.27 16.95
N ALA A 12 9.11 6.85 15.79
CA ALA A 12 9.29 8.28 15.60
C ALA A 12 8.37 8.77 14.48
N VAL A 13 7.82 9.97 14.69
CA VAL A 13 6.92 10.63 13.74
C VAL A 13 7.54 11.96 13.34
N GLU A 14 7.77 12.14 12.06
CA GLU A 14 8.26 13.39 11.48
C GLU A 14 7.13 14.09 10.76
N GLN A 15 7.00 15.40 10.93
CA GLN A 15 6.02 16.18 10.21
C GLN A 15 6.34 16.18 8.70
N GLY A 16 5.32 15.97 7.88
CA GLY A 16 5.39 16.03 6.42
C GLY A 16 4.64 17.23 5.88
N SER A 17 4.64 17.35 4.55
CA SER A 17 3.91 18.39 3.81
C SER A 17 3.14 17.76 2.65
N PRO A 18 2.03 18.36 2.20
CA PRO A 18 1.30 17.87 1.05
C PRO A 18 2.20 17.76 -0.20
N VAL A 19 2.14 16.61 -0.88
CA VAL A 19 2.89 16.37 -2.11
C VAL A 19 2.24 17.12 -3.27
N LYS A 20 2.96 18.10 -3.84
CA LYS A 20 2.46 18.93 -4.95
C LYS A 20 2.49 18.19 -6.29
N GLU A 21 3.51 17.35 -6.48
CA GLU A 21 3.74 16.60 -7.73
C GLU A 21 3.93 15.12 -7.42
N PRO A 22 2.83 14.35 -7.28
CA PRO A 22 2.92 12.94 -6.91
C PRO A 22 3.61 12.11 -8.00
N LEU A 23 4.55 11.27 -7.60
CA LEU A 23 5.26 10.38 -8.52
C LEU A 23 4.46 9.11 -8.78
N TYR A 24 3.80 9.07 -9.93
CA TYR A 24 3.22 7.87 -10.50
C TYR A 24 4.24 7.17 -11.41
N GLN A 25 4.35 5.86 -11.23
CA GLN A 25 5.33 5.02 -11.93
C GLN A 25 4.71 4.28 -13.12
N GLY A 26 5.54 3.55 -13.85
CA GLY A 26 5.12 2.78 -15.01
C GLY A 26 4.90 3.64 -16.26
N ASN A 27 4.72 2.94 -17.39
CA ASN A 27 4.54 3.56 -18.71
C ASN A 27 3.12 3.38 -19.27
N GLY A 28 2.24 2.68 -18.54
CA GLY A 28 0.86 2.45 -18.92
C GLY A 28 -0.10 3.51 -18.35
N PRO A 29 -1.34 3.59 -18.85
CA PRO A 29 -2.37 4.43 -18.24
C PRO A 29 -2.62 3.97 -16.79
N LEU A 30 -2.68 4.91 -15.85
CA LEU A 30 -2.94 4.65 -14.42
C LEU A 30 -4.38 4.17 -14.12
N GLY A 31 -5.19 4.00 -15.18
CA GLY A 31 -6.63 3.87 -15.13
C GLY A 31 -7.32 5.24 -15.08
N LEU A 32 -8.64 5.21 -15.23
CA LEU A 32 -9.52 6.36 -15.15
C LEU A 32 -9.72 6.78 -13.67
N ARG A 33 -9.45 8.05 -13.36
CA ARG A 33 -9.63 8.60 -12.01
C ARG A 33 -11.11 8.75 -11.65
N GLU A 34 -11.97 8.80 -12.68
CA GLU A 34 -13.42 8.91 -12.58
C GLU A 34 -14.02 7.84 -11.65
N ALA A 35 -13.48 6.61 -11.67
CA ALA A 35 -13.94 5.55 -10.77
C ALA A 35 -13.71 5.90 -9.29
N MET A 36 -12.55 6.44 -8.94
CA MET A 36 -12.24 6.88 -7.57
C MET A 36 -13.06 8.11 -7.19
N GLU A 37 -13.23 9.05 -8.11
CA GLU A 37 -14.02 10.27 -7.91
C GLU A 37 -15.51 9.99 -7.78
N SER A 38 -16.01 8.91 -8.38
CA SER A 38 -17.39 8.44 -8.28
C SER A 38 -17.75 7.81 -6.93
N CYS A 39 -16.78 7.60 -6.03
CA CYS A 39 -17.05 7.08 -4.70
C CYS A 39 -18.06 7.99 -4.01
N PRO A 40 -19.26 7.49 -3.62
CA PRO A 40 -20.29 8.34 -3.04
C PRO A 40 -19.73 9.08 -1.82
N ARG A 41 -20.23 10.28 -1.53
CA ARG A 41 -19.84 11.04 -0.34
C ARG A 41 -21.08 11.33 0.48
N LYS A 42 -20.92 11.47 1.79
CA LYS A 42 -21.98 12.04 2.62
C LYS A 42 -21.93 13.56 2.45
N GLU A 43 -23.07 14.21 2.28
CA GLU A 43 -23.13 15.66 2.25
C GLU A 43 -22.72 16.24 3.61
N VAL A 44 -21.77 17.19 3.58
CA VAL A 44 -21.23 17.87 4.75
C VAL A 44 -21.10 19.34 4.42
N ASP A 45 -21.80 20.18 5.18
CA ASP A 45 -21.72 21.64 5.02
C ASP A 45 -20.29 22.11 5.27
N ASN A 46 -19.80 22.96 4.36
CA ASN A 46 -18.44 23.49 4.36
C ASN A 46 -17.36 22.40 4.47
N PHE A 47 -17.54 21.27 3.76
CA PHE A 47 -16.64 20.11 3.81
C PHE A 47 -15.15 20.49 3.71
N GLN A 48 -14.78 21.36 2.77
CA GLN A 48 -13.39 21.77 2.56
C GLN A 48 -12.80 22.55 3.74
N GLU A 49 -13.60 23.34 4.45
CA GLU A 49 -13.17 24.09 5.63
C GLU A 49 -13.01 23.17 6.85
N LYS A 50 -13.81 22.10 6.91
CA LYS A 50 -13.80 21.11 8.01
C LYS A 50 -12.81 19.98 7.80
N LEU A 51 -12.32 19.79 6.57
CA LEU A 51 -11.38 18.72 6.25
C LEU A 51 -10.01 19.04 6.85
N VAL A 52 -9.54 18.15 7.71
CA VAL A 52 -8.19 18.19 8.27
C VAL A 52 -7.33 17.20 7.51
N GLU A 53 -6.20 17.70 7.02
CA GLU A 53 -5.19 16.92 6.36
C GLU A 53 -3.91 16.87 7.20
N GLU A 54 -3.48 15.67 7.54
CA GLU A 54 -2.20 15.41 8.20
C GLU A 54 -1.28 14.66 7.21
N ASN A 55 -0.10 15.22 6.95
CA ASN A 55 0.97 14.54 6.23
C ASN A 55 2.13 14.34 7.21
N PHE A 56 2.61 13.11 7.34
CA PHE A 56 3.71 12.79 8.24
C PHE A 56 4.45 11.54 7.80
N TYR A 57 5.62 11.32 8.38
CA TYR A 57 6.42 10.14 8.16
C TYR A 57 6.56 9.33 9.44
N LEU A 58 6.26 8.05 9.36
CA LEU A 58 6.49 7.10 10.45
C LEU A 58 7.80 6.36 10.21
N MET A 59 8.73 6.39 11.17
CA MET A 59 9.96 5.60 11.07
C MET A 59 9.67 4.15 11.47
N THR A 60 9.70 3.24 10.50
CA THR A 60 9.37 1.81 10.70
C THR A 60 10.60 0.91 10.74
N GLU A 61 11.71 1.36 10.14
CA GLU A 61 13.05 0.79 10.19
C GLU A 61 14.09 1.80 9.69
N SER A 62 15.37 1.44 9.73
CA SER A 62 16.47 2.26 9.19
C SER A 62 16.40 2.39 7.66
N GLY A 63 16.94 3.50 7.15
CA GLY A 63 17.06 3.77 5.72
C GLY A 63 15.83 4.44 5.10
N GLU A 64 15.97 4.89 3.85
CA GLU A 64 14.96 5.70 3.15
C GLU A 64 13.63 4.94 3.00
N GLN A 65 13.68 3.64 2.73
CA GLN A 65 12.47 2.84 2.61
C GLN A 65 11.77 2.67 3.96
N GLY A 66 12.49 2.71 5.09
CA GLY A 66 11.91 2.64 6.44
C GLY A 66 11.19 3.92 6.88
N ARG A 67 11.27 4.99 6.09
CA ARG A 67 10.54 6.24 6.29
C ARG A 67 9.18 6.16 5.59
N LEU A 68 8.11 5.82 6.33
CA LEU A 68 6.76 5.60 5.81
C LEU A 68 5.97 6.89 5.64
N PRO A 69 5.69 7.36 4.41
CA PRO A 69 4.83 8.51 4.17
C PRO A 69 3.38 8.14 4.40
N VAL A 70 2.69 8.97 5.17
CA VAL A 70 1.29 8.79 5.55
C VAL A 70 0.51 10.06 5.22
N LEU A 71 -0.60 9.88 4.51
CA LEU A 71 -1.62 10.90 4.27
C LEU A 71 -2.87 10.49 5.05
N LEU A 72 -3.31 11.35 5.97
CA LEU A 72 -4.50 11.14 6.78
C LEU A 72 -5.48 12.29 6.57
N LEU A 73 -6.72 11.95 6.23
CA LEU A 73 -7.84 12.89 6.12
C LEU A 73 -8.92 12.56 7.16
N LYS A 74 -9.41 13.58 7.85
CA LYS A 74 -10.52 13.46 8.81
C LYS A 74 -11.33 14.75 8.84
N LEU A 75 -12.55 14.71 9.36
CA LEU A 75 -13.27 15.93 9.69
C LEU A 75 -12.85 16.48 11.06
N ASN A 76 -12.73 17.80 11.17
CA ASN A 76 -12.61 18.52 12.43
C ASN A 76 -13.97 18.55 13.13
N ASP A 77 -14.30 17.46 13.82
CA ASP A 77 -15.52 17.40 14.61
C ASP A 77 -15.29 18.04 15.98
N THR A 78 -16.27 18.81 16.45
CA THR A 78 -16.21 19.50 17.75
C THR A 78 -16.45 18.57 18.94
N ALA A 79 -16.88 17.32 18.69
CA ALA A 79 -17.13 16.33 19.73
C ALA A 79 -15.89 15.44 19.97
N PRO A 80 -15.49 15.20 21.24
CA PRO A 80 -14.32 14.39 21.59
C PRO A 80 -14.63 12.88 21.51
N GLU A 81 -15.07 12.40 20.35
CA GLU A 81 -15.30 10.98 20.12
C GLU A 81 -14.12 10.34 19.37
N ARG A 82 -13.64 9.22 19.89
CA ARG A 82 -12.68 8.35 19.19
C ARG A 82 -13.32 7.78 17.93
N LYS A 83 -12.66 7.94 16.78
CA LYS A 83 -13.24 7.62 15.48
C LYS A 83 -12.76 6.26 14.96
N PRO A 84 -13.58 5.56 14.15
CA PRO A 84 -13.12 4.42 13.38
C PRO A 84 -12.10 4.88 12.32
N VAL A 85 -11.13 4.03 12.04
CA VAL A 85 -10.10 4.26 11.01
C VAL A 85 -10.33 3.34 9.82
N VAL A 86 -10.09 3.85 8.61
CA VAL A 86 -9.93 3.03 7.41
C VAL A 86 -8.57 3.31 6.78
N VAL A 87 -7.73 2.29 6.67
CA VAL A 87 -6.48 2.32 5.92
C VAL A 87 -6.77 1.87 4.49
N ILE A 88 -6.46 2.71 3.50
CA ILE A 88 -6.71 2.48 2.07
C ILE A 88 -5.36 2.41 1.36
N LEU A 89 -5.10 1.30 0.66
CA LEU A 89 -3.82 1.01 0.00
C LEU A 89 -3.93 1.08 -1.51
N HIS A 90 -2.94 1.70 -2.15
CA HIS A 90 -2.92 1.94 -3.58
C HIS A 90 -2.46 0.70 -4.36
N SER A 91 -2.87 0.59 -5.63
CA SER A 91 -2.36 -0.43 -6.56
C SER A 91 -0.90 -0.16 -6.95
N SER A 92 -0.27 -1.14 -7.60
CA SER A 92 1.05 -0.96 -8.22
C SER A 92 1.11 0.32 -9.03
N TYR A 93 2.27 0.97 -9.02
CA TYR A 93 2.59 2.17 -9.79
C TYR A 93 1.87 3.46 -9.40
N LYS A 94 0.89 3.40 -8.49
CA LYS A 94 0.22 4.58 -7.91
C LYS A 94 0.95 5.04 -6.63
N CYS A 95 0.35 6.00 -5.91
CA CYS A 95 0.82 6.50 -4.62
C CYS A 95 -0.38 6.89 -3.74
N LYS A 96 -0.14 7.28 -2.49
CA LYS A 96 -1.18 7.67 -1.53
C LYS A 96 -2.06 8.83 -2.02
N GLU A 97 -1.52 9.78 -2.78
CA GLU A 97 -2.29 10.91 -3.33
C GLU A 97 -3.35 10.47 -4.36
N TRP A 98 -3.13 9.32 -5.03
CA TRP A 98 -4.13 8.75 -5.94
C TRP A 98 -5.44 8.44 -5.22
N LEU A 99 -5.35 8.08 -3.93
CA LEU A 99 -6.47 7.65 -3.11
C LEU A 99 -7.25 8.80 -2.49
N ARG A 100 -6.82 10.06 -2.66
CA ARG A 100 -7.48 11.23 -2.05
C ARG A 100 -9.00 11.25 -2.24
N PRO A 101 -9.57 10.97 -3.43
CA PRO A 101 -11.03 10.96 -3.57
C PRO A 101 -11.74 9.96 -2.64
N LEU A 102 -11.15 8.79 -2.40
CA LEU A 102 -11.66 7.81 -1.44
C LEU A 102 -11.44 8.28 0.00
N LEU A 103 -10.28 8.85 0.31
CA LEU A 103 -10.00 9.37 1.65
C LEU A 103 -11.01 10.46 2.04
N GLU A 104 -11.30 11.40 1.14
CA GLU A 104 -12.32 12.43 1.34
C GLU A 104 -13.72 11.82 1.50
N ALA A 105 -14.03 10.80 0.70
CA ALA A 105 -15.31 10.09 0.80
C ALA A 105 -15.47 9.44 2.18
N TYR A 106 -14.46 8.75 2.70
CA TYR A 106 -14.53 8.15 4.04
C TYR A 106 -14.48 9.20 5.17
N ALA A 107 -13.70 10.27 5.01
CA ALA A 107 -13.71 11.39 5.95
C ALA A 107 -15.11 12.02 6.06
N SER A 108 -15.82 12.22 4.93
CA SER A 108 -17.19 12.74 4.93
C SER A 108 -18.18 11.88 5.72
N ARG A 109 -17.87 10.59 5.90
CA ARG A 109 -18.67 9.63 6.67
C ARG A 109 -18.27 9.54 8.15
N GLY A 110 -17.32 10.36 8.60
CA GLY A 110 -16.85 10.39 9.99
C GLY A 110 -15.69 9.44 10.30
N TYR A 111 -15.04 8.85 9.30
CA TYR A 111 -13.83 8.04 9.50
C TYR A 111 -12.58 8.93 9.56
N ILE A 112 -11.56 8.44 10.26
CA ILE A 112 -10.18 8.81 9.98
C ILE A 112 -9.72 7.95 8.79
N ALA A 113 -9.51 8.56 7.64
CA ALA A 113 -9.10 7.86 6.42
C ALA A 113 -7.60 8.02 6.20
N VAL A 114 -6.88 6.91 6.03
CA VAL A 114 -5.42 6.87 5.98
C VAL A 114 -4.96 6.21 4.70
N ALA A 115 -3.98 6.79 4.02
CA ALA A 115 -3.24 6.16 2.93
C ALA A 115 -1.73 6.23 3.22
N ILE A 116 -1.00 5.24 2.69
CA ILE A 116 0.46 5.21 2.76
C ILE A 116 1.07 5.04 1.38
N ASP A 117 2.32 5.46 1.22
CA ASP A 117 3.12 5.01 0.09
C ASP A 117 3.74 3.65 0.41
N SER A 118 3.35 2.63 -0.36
CA SER A 118 3.98 1.31 -0.32
C SER A 118 5.48 1.45 -0.62
N ARG A 119 6.28 0.45 -0.22
CA ARG A 119 7.71 0.42 -0.52
C ARG A 119 7.96 0.66 -2.01
N TYR A 120 8.95 1.51 -2.31
CA TYR A 120 9.34 1.89 -3.67
C TYR A 120 8.25 2.61 -4.48
N HIS A 121 7.29 3.29 -3.84
CA HIS A 121 6.23 4.08 -4.49
C HIS A 121 6.13 5.50 -3.91
N GLY A 122 5.51 6.41 -4.67
CA GLY A 122 5.26 7.79 -4.24
C GLY A 122 6.54 8.48 -3.77
N GLU A 123 6.52 9.01 -2.54
CA GLU A 123 7.69 9.67 -1.94
C GLU A 123 8.87 8.72 -1.65
N ARG A 124 8.65 7.41 -1.70
CA ARG A 124 9.69 6.37 -1.57
C ARG A 124 10.27 5.92 -2.92
N ALA A 125 9.90 6.58 -4.01
CA ALA A 125 10.44 6.32 -5.35
C ALA A 125 11.27 7.51 -5.84
N SER A 126 12.33 7.21 -6.60
CA SER A 126 13.22 8.21 -7.20
C SER A 126 13.00 8.38 -8.71
N SER A 127 12.31 7.43 -9.34
CA SER A 127 12.05 7.40 -10.77
C SER A 127 10.76 6.65 -11.09
N LYS A 128 10.35 6.66 -12.37
CA LYS A 128 9.20 5.88 -12.86
C LYS A 128 9.42 4.36 -12.85
N THR A 129 10.66 3.91 -12.63
CA THR A 129 11.07 2.51 -12.71
C THR A 129 11.47 1.92 -11.35
N THR A 130 11.52 2.73 -10.28
CA THR A 130 12.03 2.33 -8.96
C THR A 130 11.39 1.04 -8.44
N TYR A 131 10.08 0.88 -8.56
CA TYR A 131 9.39 -0.34 -8.12
C TYR A 131 9.83 -1.59 -8.90
N ILE A 132 9.94 -1.51 -10.22
CA ILE A 132 10.39 -2.63 -11.05
C ILE A 132 11.86 -2.95 -10.80
N GLU A 133 12.70 -1.93 -10.65
CA GLU A 133 14.11 -2.09 -10.32
C GLU A 133 14.28 -2.79 -8.96
N ALA A 134 13.45 -2.45 -7.98
CA ALA A 134 13.44 -3.11 -6.68
C ALA A 134 13.03 -4.60 -6.78
N LEU A 135 11.99 -4.92 -7.56
CA LEU A 135 11.59 -6.31 -7.81
C LEU A 135 12.71 -7.12 -8.49
N ASN A 136 13.35 -6.56 -9.51
CA ASN A 136 14.45 -7.20 -10.22
C ASN A 136 15.69 -7.37 -9.34
N SER A 137 15.99 -6.39 -8.48
CA SER A 137 17.06 -6.49 -7.49
C SER A 137 16.78 -7.62 -6.50
N ALA A 138 15.55 -7.67 -5.96
CA ALA A 138 15.15 -8.73 -5.02
C ALA A 138 15.21 -10.12 -5.65
N TRP A 139 14.84 -10.26 -6.92
CA TRP A 139 15.00 -11.52 -7.67
C TRP A 139 16.46 -11.96 -7.78
N ARG A 140 17.36 -11.05 -8.15
CA ARG A 140 18.79 -11.34 -8.35
C ARG A 140 19.53 -11.60 -7.04
N ASN A 141 19.21 -10.84 -5.99
CA ASN A 141 20.01 -10.77 -4.78
C ASN A 141 19.36 -11.47 -3.57
N GLY A 142 18.03 -11.61 -3.56
CA GLY A 142 17.28 -12.17 -2.42
C GLY A 142 17.42 -11.36 -1.12
N ASP A 143 17.83 -10.10 -1.22
CA ASP A 143 18.19 -9.21 -0.11
C ASP A 143 16.99 -8.50 0.54
N THR A 144 15.93 -8.29 -0.25
CA THR A 144 14.73 -7.54 0.12
C THR A 144 13.47 -8.34 -0.21
N MET A 145 12.32 -7.94 0.35
CA MET A 145 11.03 -8.55 0.03
C MET A 145 10.02 -7.46 -0.38
N PRO A 146 10.36 -6.69 -1.44
CA PRO A 146 9.72 -5.41 -1.77
C PRO A 146 8.28 -5.56 -2.22
N PHE A 147 7.90 -6.76 -2.68
CA PHE A 147 6.57 -7.01 -3.23
C PHE A 147 5.47 -7.03 -2.16
N ILE A 148 5.69 -7.71 -1.03
CA ILE A 148 4.65 -7.93 -0.01
C ILE A 148 5.15 -7.58 1.38
N PHE A 149 6.20 -8.26 1.86
CA PHE A 149 6.48 -8.32 3.29
C PHE A 149 7.05 -7.02 3.87
N ASP A 150 7.75 -6.20 3.07
CA ASP A 150 8.32 -4.95 3.58
C ASP A 150 7.23 -3.90 3.86
N THR A 151 6.22 -3.78 2.99
CA THR A 151 5.05 -2.93 3.24
C THR A 151 4.16 -3.51 4.35
N VAL A 152 4.02 -4.84 4.46
CA VAL A 152 3.25 -5.45 5.57
C VAL A 152 3.86 -5.11 6.93
N TRP A 153 5.19 -5.04 7.04
CA TRP A 153 5.85 -4.55 8.25
C TRP A 153 5.50 -3.09 8.57
N ASP A 154 5.48 -2.22 7.55
CA ASP A 154 5.04 -0.84 7.72
C ASP A 154 3.62 -0.76 8.25
N LEU A 155 2.74 -1.65 7.80
CA LEU A 155 1.35 -1.71 8.25
C LEU A 155 1.25 -2.14 9.71
N ILE A 156 2.06 -3.09 10.19
CA ILE A 156 2.14 -3.42 11.62
C ILE A 156 2.53 -2.17 12.43
N LYS A 157 3.51 -1.39 11.95
CA LYS A 157 3.94 -0.14 12.61
C LYS A 157 2.89 0.96 12.53
N LEU A 158 2.17 1.06 11.42
CA LEU A 158 1.04 1.95 11.30
C LEU A 158 -0.07 1.57 12.30
N GLY A 159 -0.31 0.27 12.50
CA GLY A 159 -1.22 -0.23 13.53
C GLY A 159 -0.80 0.18 14.96
N ASP A 160 0.50 0.13 15.28
CA ASP A 160 1.05 0.63 16.56
C ASP A 160 0.71 2.11 16.74
N TYR A 161 1.02 2.92 15.72
CA TYR A 161 0.80 4.35 15.73
C TYR A 161 -0.69 4.70 15.87
N LEU A 162 -1.55 4.12 15.02
CA LEU A 162 -2.99 4.41 15.03
C LEU A 162 -3.64 4.00 16.35
N SER A 163 -3.25 2.87 16.93
CA SER A 163 -3.81 2.40 18.21
C SER A 163 -3.43 3.31 19.40
N ALA A 164 -2.33 4.05 19.28
CA ALA A 164 -1.85 4.96 20.31
C ALA A 164 -2.43 6.38 20.19
N ARG A 165 -3.10 6.71 19.09
CA ARG A 165 -3.69 8.04 18.89
C ARG A 165 -4.91 8.26 19.79
N GLU A 166 -5.02 9.46 20.35
CA GLU A 166 -6.12 9.82 21.25
C GLU A 166 -7.48 9.94 20.54
N ASP A 167 -7.46 10.28 19.25
CA ASP A 167 -8.64 10.46 18.39
C ASP A 167 -9.08 9.18 17.66
N VAL A 168 -8.38 8.07 17.84
CA VAL A 168 -8.68 6.77 17.22
C VAL A 168 -9.31 5.81 18.21
N ASP A 169 -10.33 5.08 17.77
CA ASP A 169 -10.81 3.90 18.47
C ASP A 169 -10.00 2.66 18.04
N PRO A 170 -9.11 2.12 18.91
CA PRO A 170 -8.23 1.01 18.53
C PRO A 170 -8.97 -0.29 18.24
N SER A 171 -10.26 -0.40 18.61
CA SER A 171 -11.09 -1.57 18.28
C SER A 171 -11.74 -1.49 16.89
N ARG A 172 -11.67 -0.33 16.22
CA ARG A 172 -12.35 -0.04 14.95
C ARG A 172 -11.37 0.43 13.88
N ILE A 173 -10.32 -0.37 13.61
CA ILE A 173 -9.37 -0.12 12.53
C ILE A 173 -9.66 -1.12 11.39
N GLY A 174 -10.11 -0.61 10.24
CA GLY A 174 -10.29 -1.40 9.02
C GLY A 174 -9.16 -1.16 8.02
N ILE A 175 -8.93 -2.10 7.11
CA ILE A 175 -7.94 -1.97 6.03
C ILE A 175 -8.48 -2.52 4.71
N THR A 176 -8.21 -1.82 3.62
CA THR A 176 -8.61 -2.16 2.25
C THR A 176 -7.57 -1.71 1.24
N GLY A 177 -7.66 -2.24 0.03
CA GLY A 177 -6.82 -1.81 -1.08
C GLY A 177 -7.13 -2.57 -2.36
N GLU A 178 -6.70 -2.01 -3.48
CA GLU A 178 -6.83 -2.59 -4.81
C GLU A 178 -5.52 -3.27 -5.23
N SER A 179 -5.59 -4.45 -5.86
CA SER A 179 -4.46 -5.13 -6.49
C SER A 179 -3.29 -5.34 -5.53
N LEU A 180 -2.18 -4.61 -5.69
CA LEU A 180 -1.05 -4.59 -4.75
C LEU A 180 -1.49 -4.22 -3.33
N GLY A 181 -2.27 -3.14 -3.19
CA GLY A 181 -2.85 -2.75 -1.92
C GLY A 181 -3.81 -3.79 -1.36
N GLY A 182 -4.49 -4.56 -2.22
CA GLY A 182 -5.35 -5.67 -1.80
C GLY A 182 -4.53 -6.83 -1.22
N MET A 183 -3.38 -7.16 -1.84
CA MET A 183 -2.42 -8.12 -1.30
C MET A 183 -1.91 -7.65 0.07
N HIS A 184 -1.45 -6.41 0.17
CA HIS A 184 -0.96 -5.86 1.44
C HIS A 184 -2.02 -5.86 2.54
N ALA A 185 -3.26 -5.47 2.23
CA ALA A 185 -4.37 -5.52 3.19
C ALA A 185 -4.61 -6.94 3.72
N TRP A 186 -4.64 -7.94 2.83
CA TRP A 186 -4.81 -9.34 3.20
C TRP A 186 -3.68 -9.84 4.12
N PHE A 187 -2.42 -9.62 3.72
CA PHE A 187 -1.28 -10.08 4.51
C PHE A 187 -1.13 -9.34 5.83
N ALA A 188 -1.45 -8.03 5.88
CA ALA A 188 -1.42 -7.26 7.12
C ALA A 188 -2.43 -7.80 8.15
N ALA A 189 -3.69 -8.04 7.74
CA ALA A 189 -4.68 -8.62 8.65
C ALA A 189 -4.40 -10.08 9.02
N PHE A 190 -3.66 -10.82 8.19
CA PHE A 190 -3.22 -12.17 8.54
C PHE A 190 -2.22 -12.15 9.71
N VAL A 191 -1.33 -11.16 9.78
CA VAL A 191 -0.26 -11.10 10.80
C VAL A 191 -0.58 -10.15 11.96
N ASP A 192 -1.59 -9.30 11.85
CA ASP A 192 -1.93 -8.28 12.83
C ASP A 192 -3.45 -8.19 13.05
N THR A 193 -3.88 -8.66 14.22
CA THR A 193 -5.31 -8.76 14.58
C THR A 193 -5.95 -7.42 14.94
N ARG A 194 -5.20 -6.31 14.94
CA ARG A 194 -5.77 -4.96 15.17
C ARG A 194 -6.61 -4.49 13.99
N TYR A 195 -6.39 -5.04 12.81
CA TYR A 195 -7.23 -4.81 11.65
C TYR A 195 -8.54 -5.60 11.78
N SER A 196 -9.54 -5.02 12.43
CA SER A 196 -10.84 -5.64 12.74
C SER A 196 -11.67 -6.01 11.50
N VAL A 197 -11.45 -5.31 10.38
CA VAL A 197 -12.14 -5.56 9.10
C VAL A 197 -11.14 -5.49 7.95
N VAL A 198 -11.16 -6.49 7.07
CA VAL A 198 -10.34 -6.53 5.85
C VAL A 198 -11.20 -6.63 4.60
N VAL A 199 -10.92 -5.77 3.61
CA VAL A 199 -11.59 -5.80 2.30
C VAL A 199 -10.52 -5.77 1.19
N PRO A 200 -10.00 -6.92 0.76
CA PRO A 200 -8.98 -6.98 -0.29
C PRO A 200 -9.67 -6.98 -1.66
N ILE A 201 -9.43 -5.94 -2.46
CA ILE A 201 -10.04 -5.80 -3.79
C ILE A 201 -9.04 -6.34 -4.82
N ILE A 202 -9.44 -7.38 -5.56
CA ILE A 202 -8.64 -8.05 -6.61
C ILE A 202 -7.19 -8.39 -6.17
N GLY A 203 -6.97 -8.63 -4.88
CA GLY A 203 -5.65 -8.81 -4.27
C GLY A 203 -5.34 -10.22 -3.78
N VAL A 204 -6.27 -11.18 -3.88
CA VAL A 204 -6.05 -12.56 -3.38
C VAL A 204 -6.13 -13.52 -4.55
N GLN A 205 -5.09 -14.33 -4.73
CA GLN A 205 -4.99 -15.33 -5.80
C GLN A 205 -4.32 -16.60 -5.27
N GLY A 206 -4.88 -17.76 -5.61
CA GLY A 206 -4.19 -19.05 -5.42
C GLY A 206 -3.17 -19.26 -6.54
N PHE A 207 -1.89 -18.98 -6.30
CA PHE A 207 -0.84 -19.07 -7.32
C PHE A 207 -0.69 -20.47 -7.91
N GLN A 208 -0.68 -21.51 -7.08
CA GLN A 208 -0.60 -22.90 -7.56
C GLN A 208 -1.79 -23.24 -8.47
N TRP A 209 -3.01 -22.88 -8.06
CA TRP A 209 -4.20 -23.07 -8.89
C TRP A 209 -4.13 -22.32 -10.23
N ALA A 210 -3.63 -21.07 -10.21
CA ALA A 210 -3.47 -20.26 -11.41
C ALA A 210 -2.46 -20.88 -12.39
N ILE A 211 -1.38 -21.48 -11.87
CA ILE A 211 -0.40 -22.21 -12.67
C ILE A 211 -1.04 -23.49 -13.25
N ASP A 212 -1.69 -24.29 -12.42
CA ASP A 212 -2.29 -25.58 -12.80
C ASP A 212 -3.41 -25.44 -13.85
N ASN A 213 -4.04 -24.25 -13.95
CA ASN A 213 -5.18 -23.98 -14.83
C ASN A 213 -4.85 -22.96 -15.94
N ASP A 214 -3.59 -22.60 -16.12
CA ASP A 214 -3.14 -21.62 -17.11
C ASP A 214 -3.89 -20.27 -17.01
N LYS A 215 -4.05 -19.78 -15.77
CA LYS A 215 -4.70 -18.50 -15.40
C LYS A 215 -3.77 -17.51 -14.72
N TRP A 216 -2.48 -17.54 -15.06
CA TRP A 216 -1.43 -16.72 -14.45
C TRP A 216 -1.09 -15.45 -15.26
N GLN A 217 -1.63 -15.29 -16.47
CA GLN A 217 -1.21 -14.26 -17.43
C GLN A 217 -1.44 -12.85 -16.88
N ALA A 218 -2.59 -12.59 -16.24
CA ALA A 218 -2.87 -11.29 -15.63
C ALA A 218 -1.85 -10.90 -14.54
N ARG A 219 -1.34 -11.89 -13.78
CA ARG A 219 -0.26 -11.66 -12.80
C ARG A 219 1.03 -11.29 -13.52
N VAL A 220 1.39 -12.04 -14.56
CA VAL A 220 2.58 -11.74 -15.36
C VAL A 220 2.49 -10.35 -15.94
N ASP A 221 1.39 -9.99 -16.60
CA ASP A 221 1.22 -8.69 -17.23
C ASP A 221 1.34 -7.52 -16.23
N SER A 222 0.93 -7.72 -14.98
CA SER A 222 0.99 -6.68 -13.94
C SER A 222 2.41 -6.24 -13.56
N ILE A 223 3.40 -7.13 -13.70
CA ILE A 223 4.82 -6.90 -13.36
C ILE A 223 5.74 -7.59 -14.38
N LYS A 224 5.35 -7.56 -15.66
CA LYS A 224 5.99 -8.32 -16.74
C LYS A 224 7.52 -8.20 -16.80
N PRO A 225 8.13 -7.02 -16.57
CA PRO A 225 9.58 -6.92 -16.54
C PRO A 225 10.28 -7.90 -15.58
N LEU A 226 9.68 -8.18 -14.41
CA LEU A 226 10.23 -9.17 -13.46
C LEU A 226 10.20 -10.59 -14.05
N PHE A 227 9.10 -10.95 -14.70
CA PHE A 227 8.98 -12.28 -15.32
C PHE A 227 9.88 -12.42 -16.56
N GLU A 228 10.14 -11.33 -17.29
CA GLU A 228 11.13 -11.33 -18.37
C GLU A 228 12.56 -11.55 -17.85
N GLU A 229 12.93 -10.91 -16.73
CA GLU A 229 14.22 -11.17 -16.07
C GLU A 229 14.33 -12.64 -15.63
N ALA A 230 13.30 -13.16 -14.95
CA ALA A 230 13.29 -14.56 -14.51
C ALA A 230 13.32 -15.56 -15.69
N ARG A 231 12.70 -15.21 -16.83
CA ARG A 231 12.75 -15.98 -18.08
C ARG A 231 14.17 -16.02 -18.64
N ILE A 232 14.83 -14.87 -18.72
CA ILE A 232 16.21 -14.75 -19.22
C ILE A 232 17.16 -15.55 -18.33
N ASP A 233 17.07 -15.39 -17.01
CA ASP A 233 17.88 -16.13 -16.03
C ASP A 233 17.63 -17.65 -16.09
N SER A 234 16.41 -18.06 -16.46
CA SER A 234 16.05 -19.46 -16.66
C SER A 234 16.42 -20.01 -18.04
N GLY A 235 17.01 -19.20 -18.93
CA GLY A 235 17.40 -19.62 -20.29
C GLY A 235 16.22 -19.99 -21.19
N LYS A 236 15.02 -19.46 -20.92
CA LYS A 236 13.81 -19.82 -21.66
C LYS A 236 13.50 -18.83 -22.80
N SER A 237 12.89 -19.32 -23.88
CA SER A 237 12.47 -18.48 -25.01
C SER A 237 11.21 -17.67 -24.72
N GLU A 238 10.35 -18.14 -23.82
CA GLU A 238 9.08 -17.51 -23.45
C GLU A 238 8.79 -17.62 -21.94
N ILE A 239 7.90 -16.76 -21.44
CA ILE A 239 7.42 -16.86 -20.05
C ILE A 239 6.40 -18.01 -20.02
N ASP A 240 6.75 -19.10 -19.37
CA ASP A 240 5.88 -20.27 -19.19
C ASP A 240 5.56 -20.55 -17.72
N ALA A 241 4.74 -21.58 -17.48
CA ALA A 241 4.30 -21.99 -16.14
C ALA A 241 5.47 -22.25 -15.17
N GLU A 242 6.63 -22.73 -15.64
CA GLU A 242 7.78 -22.96 -14.76
C GLU A 242 8.48 -21.66 -14.37
N VAL A 243 8.60 -20.70 -15.30
CA VAL A 243 9.10 -19.35 -14.98
C VAL A 243 8.18 -18.70 -13.96
N VAL A 244 6.87 -18.79 -14.18
CA VAL A 244 5.87 -18.24 -13.26
C VAL A 244 5.96 -18.86 -11.88
N LYS A 245 6.10 -20.19 -11.83
CA LYS A 245 6.27 -20.93 -10.58
C LYS A 245 7.47 -20.43 -9.78
N LYS A 246 8.63 -20.25 -10.41
CA LYS A 246 9.85 -19.76 -9.73
C LYS A 246 9.72 -18.36 -9.14
N VAL A 247 8.95 -17.49 -9.77
CA VAL A 247 8.74 -16.11 -9.28
C VAL A 247 7.72 -16.07 -8.14
N THR A 248 6.75 -16.99 -8.12
CA THR A 248 5.56 -16.89 -7.25
C THR A 248 5.55 -17.85 -6.06
N ILE A 249 6.36 -18.93 -6.10
CA ILE A 249 6.41 -20.01 -5.09
C ILE A 249 7.85 -20.25 -4.68
#